data_AF-A0A0A7EMI2-F1
#
_entry.id   AF-A0A0A7EMI2-F1
#
_cell.length_a   1.000
_cell.length_b   1.000
_cell.length_c   1.000
_cell.angle_alpha   90.00
_cell.angle_beta   90.00
_cell.angle_gamma   90.00
#
_symmetry.space_group_name_H-M   'P 1'
#
loop_
_entity.id
_entity.type
_entity.pdbx_description
1 polymer ?
#
loop_
_entity_poly.entity_id
_entity_poly.type
_entity_poly.pdbx_seq_one_letter_code
_entity_poly.pdbx_strand_id
1 'polypeptide(L)'
;MEQQKVNLLEKEYFHLQTLVESFDAKSLTIKAWSVSLAIAVLSSGAFSKTINVFLYAAMAALLFWLIEAYWKTFQNANYKRIREIEDYLNGTQQEIDCLQICTSWSKEYNVLGRKQFYTALFWPHVVLPHGIMFIGFTTCYLFLM
;
A
#
# COMPACT_ATOMS: atom_id res chain seq x y z
N MET A 1 4.06 -30.73 -22.77
CA MET A 1 3.23 -29.50 -22.66
C MET A 1 2.96 -29.14 -21.20
N GLU A 2 2.56 -30.10 -20.38
CA GLU A 2 2.29 -29.88 -18.95
C GLU A 2 3.52 -29.39 -18.15
N GLN A 3 4.70 -30.00 -18.35
CA GLN A 3 5.94 -29.54 -17.70
C GLN A 3 6.31 -28.09 -18.05
N GLN A 4 6.08 -27.68 -19.31
CA GLN A 4 6.32 -26.31 -19.75
C GLN A 4 5.33 -25.34 -19.10
N LYS A 5 4.06 -25.76 -18.96
CA LYS A 5 3.01 -25.00 -18.28
C LYS A 5 3.39 -24.74 -16.81
N VAL A 6 3.80 -25.80 -16.09
CA VAL A 6 4.27 -25.69 -14.69
C VAL A 6 5.45 -24.73 -14.57
N ASN A 7 6.45 -24.83 -15.47
CA ASN A 7 7.60 -23.92 -15.46
C ASN A 7 7.21 -22.45 -15.68
N LEU A 8 6.22 -22.18 -16.56
CA LEU A 8 5.72 -20.82 -16.77
C LEU A 8 4.99 -20.28 -15.55
N LEU A 9 4.18 -21.11 -14.89
CA LEU A 9 3.46 -20.74 -13.66
C LEU A 9 4.41 -20.51 -12.49
N GLU A 10 5.46 -21.31 -12.36
CA GLU A 10 6.51 -21.11 -11.36
C GLU A 10 7.22 -19.77 -11.55
N LYS A 11 7.60 -19.43 -12.79
CA LYS A 11 8.18 -18.12 -13.12
C LYS A 11 7.22 -16.98 -12.83
N GLU A 12 5.94 -17.13 -13.19
CA GLU A 12 4.90 -16.15 -12.89
C GLU A 12 4.73 -15.96 -11.38
N TYR A 13 4.70 -17.04 -10.61
CA TYR A 13 4.59 -17.04 -9.16
C TYR A 13 5.75 -16.27 -8.51
N PHE A 14 7.00 -16.62 -8.84
CA PHE A 14 8.16 -15.93 -8.27
C PHE A 14 8.23 -14.45 -8.68
N HIS A 15 7.80 -14.13 -9.91
CA HIS A 15 7.68 -12.74 -10.34
C HIS A 15 6.65 -11.97 -9.52
N LEU A 16 5.46 -12.55 -9.31
CA LEU A 16 4.40 -11.96 -8.48
C LEU A 16 4.84 -11.80 -7.03
N GLN A 17 5.53 -12.79 -6.46
CA GLN A 17 6.07 -12.72 -5.10
C GLN A 17 7.07 -11.58 -4.96
N THR A 18 8.02 -11.47 -5.89
CA THR A 18 9.00 -10.35 -5.93
C THR A 18 8.29 -9.01 -6.07
N LEU A 19 7.25 -8.95 -6.92
CA LEU A 19 6.46 -7.74 -7.12
C LEU A 19 5.76 -7.32 -5.82
N VAL A 20 5.11 -8.26 -5.12
CA VAL A 20 4.44 -8.05 -3.82
C VAL A 20 5.44 -7.55 -2.77
N GLU A 21 6.59 -8.18 -2.63
CA GLU A 21 7.65 -7.77 -1.70
C GLU A 21 8.15 -6.35 -1.99
N SER A 22 8.20 -5.96 -3.26
CA SER A 22 8.58 -4.60 -3.65
C SER A 22 7.60 -3.52 -3.14
N PHE A 23 6.31 -3.85 -2.95
CA PHE A 23 5.34 -2.92 -2.34
C PHE A 23 5.68 -2.66 -0.87
N ASP A 24 6.10 -3.69 -0.13
CA ASP A 24 6.45 -3.55 1.29
C ASP A 24 7.71 -2.70 1.48
N ALA A 25 8.74 -2.91 0.64
CA ALA A 25 9.94 -2.07 0.65
C ALA A 25 9.63 -0.58 0.38
N LYS A 26 8.71 -0.31 -0.55
CA LYS A 26 8.26 1.06 -0.86
C LYS A 26 7.40 1.65 0.25
N SER A 27 6.54 0.85 0.88
CA SER A 27 5.79 1.26 2.08
C SER A 27 6.73 1.70 3.21
N LEU A 28 7.79 0.94 3.49
CA LEU A 28 8.79 1.32 4.48
C LEU A 28 9.49 2.65 4.15
N THR A 29 9.81 2.87 2.86
CA THR A 29 10.43 4.11 2.40
C THR A 29 9.49 5.32 2.59
N ILE A 30 8.21 5.16 2.23
CA ILE A 30 7.19 6.19 2.42
C ILE A 30 7.03 6.55 3.90
N LYS A 31 7.00 5.55 4.79
CA LYS A 31 6.95 5.76 6.25
C LYS A 31 8.16 6.54 6.75
N ALA A 32 9.36 6.17 6.31
CA ALA A 32 10.59 6.86 6.72
C ALA A 32 10.59 8.35 6.31
N TRP A 33 10.17 8.66 5.07
CA TRP A 33 10.06 10.04 4.61
C TRP A 33 9.01 10.83 5.38
N SER A 34 7.88 10.21 5.68
CA SER A 34 6.82 10.89 6.41
C SER A 34 7.21 11.19 7.86
N VAL A 35 7.90 10.27 8.54
CA VAL A 35 8.44 10.53 9.90
C VAL A 35 9.51 11.63 9.87
N SER A 36 10.40 11.61 8.88
CA SER A 36 11.44 12.63 8.72
C SER A 36 10.83 14.02 8.51
N LEU A 37 9.82 14.12 7.64
CA LEU A 37 9.08 15.35 7.42
C LEU A 37 8.40 15.83 8.71
N ALA A 38 7.78 14.92 9.46
CA ALA A 38 7.12 15.27 10.71
C ALA A 38 8.08 15.86 11.75
N ILE A 39 9.28 15.28 11.90
CA ILE A 39 10.32 15.81 12.79
C ILE A 39 10.76 17.22 12.34
N ALA A 40 10.94 17.43 11.04
CA ALA A 40 11.33 18.74 10.50
C ALA A 40 10.24 19.81 10.75
N VAL A 41 8.97 19.45 10.56
CA VAL A 41 7.82 20.32 10.86
C VAL A 41 7.76 20.65 12.35
N LEU A 42 7.85 19.65 13.23
CA LEU A 42 7.80 19.88 14.67
C LEU A 42 8.95 20.79 15.13
N SER A 43 10.16 20.56 14.60
CA SER A 43 11.32 21.39 14.90
C SER A 43 11.10 22.82 14.42
N SER A 44 10.71 23.01 13.15
CA SER A 44 10.47 24.35 12.60
C SER A 44 9.32 25.08 13.29
N GLY A 45 8.22 24.42 13.62
CA GLY A 45 7.09 25.00 14.36
C GLY A 45 7.43 25.38 15.80
N ALA A 46 8.38 24.69 16.44
CA ALA A 46 8.87 25.08 17.76
C ALA A 46 9.71 26.37 17.74
N PHE A 47 10.45 26.60 16.65
CA PHE A 47 11.33 27.77 16.51
C PHE A 47 10.70 28.95 15.76
N SER A 48 9.68 28.70 14.92
CA SER A 48 8.98 29.74 14.15
C SER A 48 7.58 29.99 14.71
N LYS A 49 7.16 31.25 14.86
CA LYS A 49 5.79 31.61 15.27
C LYS A 49 4.74 31.37 14.17
N THR A 50 5.04 30.55 13.17
CA THR A 50 4.21 30.38 11.97
C THR A 50 3.35 29.13 12.09
N ILE A 51 2.14 29.32 12.63
CA ILE A 51 1.18 28.23 12.87
C ILE A 51 0.79 27.43 11.61
N ASN A 52 0.78 28.07 10.44
CA ASN A 52 0.37 27.43 9.18
C ASN A 52 1.25 26.22 8.80
N VAL A 53 2.46 26.11 9.36
CA VAL A 53 3.34 24.95 9.19
C VAL A 53 2.67 23.64 9.60
N PHE A 54 1.84 23.66 10.65
CA PHE A 54 1.07 22.48 11.09
C PHE A 54 -0.04 22.09 10.09
N LEU A 55 -0.69 23.05 9.45
CA LEU A 55 -1.71 22.77 8.44
C LEU A 55 -1.10 22.07 7.20
N TYR A 56 0.03 22.58 6.70
CA TYR A 56 0.73 21.95 5.58
C TYR A 56 1.23 20.54 5.92
N ALA A 57 1.68 20.34 7.15
CA ALA A 57 2.10 19.03 7.63
C ALA A 57 0.94 18.04 7.75
N ALA A 58 -0.24 18.48 8.21
CA ALA A 58 -1.44 17.67 8.21
C ALA A 58 -1.82 17.26 6.77
N MET A 59 -1.82 18.20 5.82
CA MET A 59 -2.10 17.87 4.41
C MET A 59 -1.09 16.86 3.85
N ALA A 60 0.20 17.01 4.14
CA ALA A 60 1.22 16.07 3.70
C ALA A 60 1.01 14.67 4.33
N ALA A 61 0.72 14.60 5.63
CA ALA A 61 0.42 13.34 6.32
C ALA A 61 -0.82 12.65 5.74
N LEU A 62 -1.87 13.41 5.40
CA LEU A 62 -3.05 12.88 4.73
C LEU A 62 -2.71 12.30 3.36
N LEU A 63 -1.90 12.98 2.55
CA LEU A 63 -1.47 12.46 1.24
C LEU A 63 -0.65 11.18 1.37
N PHE A 64 0.28 11.11 2.33
CA PHE A 64 1.02 9.87 2.59
C PHE A 64 0.09 8.72 2.99
N TRP A 65 -0.90 9.00 3.84
CA TRP A 65 -1.89 8.01 4.27
C TRP A 65 -2.72 7.47 3.09
N LEU A 66 -3.20 8.36 2.22
CA LEU A 66 -3.95 7.98 1.01
C LEU A 66 -3.08 7.15 0.06
N ILE A 67 -1.84 7.58 -0.18
CA ILE A 67 -0.90 6.87 -1.06
C ILE A 67 -0.67 5.45 -0.52
N GLU A 68 -0.39 5.29 0.78
CA GLU A 68 -0.15 3.97 1.33
C GLU A 68 -1.37 3.03 1.20
N ALA A 69 -2.58 3.54 1.41
CA ALA A 69 -3.81 2.78 1.16
C ALA A 69 -3.97 2.36 -0.32
N TYR A 70 -3.64 3.24 -1.26
CA TYR A 70 -3.61 2.88 -2.69
C TYR A 70 -2.58 1.77 -2.97
N TRP A 71 -1.36 1.89 -2.44
CA TRP A 71 -0.31 0.87 -2.59
C TRP A 71 -0.76 -0.49 -2.06
N LYS A 72 -1.41 -0.53 -0.89
CA LYS A 72 -1.96 -1.78 -0.32
C LYS A 72 -3.11 -2.35 -1.14
N THR A 73 -3.92 -1.49 -1.75
CA THR A 73 -4.99 -1.92 -2.67
C THR A 73 -4.40 -2.59 -3.92
N PHE A 74 -3.35 -2.00 -4.50
CA PHE A 74 -2.66 -2.55 -5.66
C PHE A 74 -1.92 -3.85 -5.34
N GLN A 75 -1.28 -3.95 -4.17
CA GLN A 75 -0.68 -5.18 -3.66
C GLN A 75 -1.74 -6.27 -3.54
N ASN A 76 -2.91 -5.95 -2.97
CA ASN A 76 -3.97 -6.93 -2.72
C ASN A 76 -4.51 -7.59 -3.99
N ALA A 77 -4.61 -6.84 -5.10
CA ALA A 77 -5.08 -7.38 -6.37
C ALA A 77 -4.16 -8.48 -6.96
N ASN A 78 -2.87 -8.50 -6.58
CA ASN A 78 -1.95 -9.55 -7.00
C ASN A 78 -2.14 -10.87 -6.24
N TYR A 79 -2.63 -10.83 -4.99
CA TYR A 79 -2.76 -12.04 -4.17
C TYR A 79 -3.75 -13.05 -4.75
N LYS A 80 -4.77 -12.60 -5.49
CA LYS A 80 -5.68 -13.51 -6.16
C LYS A 80 -4.96 -14.41 -7.14
N ARG A 81 -4.11 -13.83 -8.00
CA ARG A 81 -3.38 -14.60 -9.00
C ARG A 81 -2.37 -15.54 -8.36
N ILE A 82 -1.71 -15.10 -7.28
CA ILE A 82 -0.81 -15.96 -6.49
C ILE A 82 -1.58 -17.18 -5.98
N ARG A 83 -2.76 -16.97 -5.37
CA ARG A 83 -3.59 -18.05 -4.85
C ARG A 83 -4.10 -19.00 -5.94
N GLU A 84 -4.52 -18.48 -7.10
CA GLU A 84 -4.90 -19.32 -8.24
C GLU A 84 -3.76 -20.26 -8.66
N ILE A 85 -2.51 -19.78 -8.66
CA ILE A 85 -1.34 -20.61 -8.97
C ILE A 85 -1.10 -21.64 -7.86
N GLU A 86 -1.17 -21.24 -6.59
CA GLU A 86 -1.03 -22.16 -5.44
C GLU A 86 -2.09 -23.27 -5.47
N ASP A 87 -3.36 -22.92 -5.74
CA ASP A 87 -4.47 -23.87 -5.81
C ASP A 87 -4.27 -24.87 -6.95
N TYR A 88 -3.73 -24.44 -8.10
CA TYR A 88 -3.37 -25.33 -9.20
C TYR A 88 -2.21 -26.25 -8.83
N LEU A 89 -1.13 -25.72 -8.24
CA LEU A 89 0.04 -26.51 -7.87
C LEU A 89 -0.26 -27.52 -6.75
N ASN A 90 -1.20 -27.19 -5.86
CA ASN A 90 -1.69 -28.10 -4.81
C ASN A 90 -2.78 -29.07 -5.30
N GLY A 91 -3.16 -29.02 -6.58
CA GLY A 91 -4.17 -29.91 -7.18
C GLY A 91 -5.61 -29.61 -6.77
N THR A 92 -5.87 -28.50 -6.09
CA THR A 92 -7.23 -28.03 -5.73
C THR A 92 -7.96 -27.52 -6.97
N GLN A 93 -7.23 -26.94 -7.92
CA GLN A 93 -7.74 -26.47 -9.20
C GLN A 93 -7.09 -27.26 -10.34
N GLN A 94 -7.91 -27.83 -11.24
CA GLN A 94 -7.42 -28.69 -12.34
C GLN A 94 -7.01 -27.90 -13.59
N GLU A 95 -7.56 -26.71 -13.77
CA GLU A 95 -7.32 -25.89 -14.97
C GLU A 95 -6.89 -24.48 -14.60
N ILE A 96 -5.84 -23.99 -15.24
CA ILE A 96 -5.35 -22.61 -15.08
C ILE A 96 -4.76 -22.12 -16.40
N ASP A 97 -5.00 -20.86 -16.74
CA ASP A 97 -4.31 -20.18 -17.84
C ASP A 97 -2.95 -19.66 -17.36
N CYS A 98 -1.95 -19.64 -18.24
CA CYS A 98 -0.63 -19.08 -17.92
C CYS A 98 -0.53 -17.58 -18.28
N LEU A 99 0.36 -16.87 -17.58
CA LEU A 99 0.78 -15.50 -17.90
C LEU A 99 -0.39 -14.49 -17.90
N GLN A 100 -1.25 -14.59 -16.88
CA GLN A 100 -2.48 -13.79 -16.75
C GLN A 100 -2.38 -12.69 -15.68
N ILE A 101 -1.17 -12.19 -15.40
CA ILE A 101 -0.95 -11.17 -14.37
C ILE A 101 -1.85 -9.93 -14.58
N CYS A 102 -1.77 -9.28 -15.73
CA CYS A 102 -2.49 -8.02 -15.98
C CYS A 102 -4.01 -8.21 -16.01
N THR A 103 -4.48 -9.32 -16.61
CA THR A 103 -5.90 -9.63 -16.73
C THR A 103 -6.50 -9.97 -15.38
N SER A 104 -5.84 -10.82 -14.59
CA SER A 104 -6.26 -11.18 -13.23
C SER A 104 -6.24 -9.96 -12.31
N TRP A 105 -5.17 -9.16 -12.34
CA TRP A 105 -5.05 -7.95 -11.55
C TRP A 105 -6.14 -6.91 -11.89
N SER A 106 -6.37 -6.64 -13.19
CA SER A 106 -7.38 -5.66 -13.61
C SER A 106 -8.78 -6.09 -13.22
N LYS A 107 -9.10 -7.38 -13.41
CA LYS A 107 -10.38 -7.96 -12.99
C LYS A 107 -10.57 -7.79 -11.48
N GLU A 108 -9.56 -8.10 -10.68
CA GLU A 108 -9.66 -8.02 -9.22
C GLU A 108 -9.72 -6.58 -8.71
N TYR A 109 -8.90 -5.69 -9.26
CA TYR A 109 -8.88 -4.28 -8.89
C TYR A 109 -10.20 -3.58 -9.26
N ASN A 110 -10.82 -3.91 -10.39
CA ASN A 110 -12.11 -3.32 -10.75
C ASN A 110 -13.26 -3.80 -9.87
N VAL A 111 -13.19 -5.03 -9.34
CA VAL A 111 -14.23 -5.59 -8.47
C VAL A 111 -14.07 -5.12 -7.03
N LEU A 112 -12.86 -5.18 -6.48
CA LEU A 112 -12.62 -4.92 -5.06
C LEU A 112 -11.93 -3.59 -4.77
N GLY A 113 -11.29 -2.95 -5.75
CA GLY A 113 -10.33 -1.85 -5.53
C GLY A 113 -10.87 -0.73 -4.65
N ARG A 114 -12.10 -0.26 -4.89
CA ARG A 114 -12.72 0.80 -4.06
C ARG A 114 -12.96 0.34 -2.62
N LYS A 115 -13.59 -0.82 -2.43
CA LYS A 115 -13.88 -1.37 -1.10
C LYS A 115 -12.57 -1.65 -0.34
N GLN A 116 -11.61 -2.22 -1.04
CA GLN A 116 -10.30 -2.55 -0.50
C GLN A 116 -9.52 -1.30 -0.12
N PHE A 117 -9.60 -0.22 -0.91
CA PHE A 117 -9.00 1.07 -0.57
C PHE A 117 -9.54 1.64 0.74
N TYR A 118 -10.85 1.71 0.90
CA TYR A 118 -11.45 2.19 2.16
C TYR A 118 -11.14 1.28 3.34
N THR A 119 -11.06 -0.03 3.12
CA THR A 119 -10.66 -0.98 4.17
C THR A 119 -9.19 -0.78 4.55
N ALA A 120 -8.32 -0.60 3.57
CA ALA A 120 -6.88 -0.43 3.75
C ALA A 120 -6.53 0.87 4.50
N LEU A 121 -7.32 1.94 4.34
CA LEU A 121 -7.13 3.18 5.10
C LEU A 121 -7.09 2.95 6.61
N PHE A 122 -7.89 2.01 7.11
CA PHE A 122 -8.02 1.73 8.55
C PHE A 122 -7.20 0.53 9.02
N TRP A 123 -6.35 -0.05 8.16
CA TRP A 123 -5.43 -1.08 8.61
C TRP A 123 -4.41 -0.51 9.60
N PRO A 124 -4.14 -1.17 10.74
CA PRO A 124 -3.24 -0.63 11.76
C PRO A 124 -1.87 -0.23 11.22
N HIS A 125 -1.32 -1.04 10.31
CA HIS A 125 -0.02 -0.79 9.68
C HIS A 125 -0.06 0.27 8.58
N VAL A 126 -1.22 0.75 8.14
CA VAL A 126 -1.38 1.87 7.18
C VAL A 126 -1.68 3.17 7.92
N VAL A 127 -2.50 3.10 8.98
CA VAL A 127 -2.76 4.23 9.88
C VAL A 127 -1.48 4.69 10.56
N LEU A 128 -0.60 3.76 10.93
CA LEU A 128 0.69 4.07 11.51
C LEU A 128 1.75 4.27 10.42
N PRO A 129 2.46 5.41 10.33
CA PRO A 129 2.37 6.58 11.22
C PRO A 129 1.42 7.69 10.72
N HIS A 130 1.01 7.64 9.45
CA HIS A 130 0.46 8.80 8.73
C HIS A 130 -0.87 9.33 9.29
N GLY A 131 -1.81 8.42 9.61
CA GLY A 131 -3.10 8.80 10.19
C GLY A 131 -2.95 9.46 11.57
N ILE A 132 -2.01 8.97 12.38
CA ILE A 132 -1.70 9.59 13.68
C ILE A 132 -1.09 10.98 13.49
N MET A 133 -0.14 11.13 12.57
CA MET A 133 0.47 12.42 12.29
C MET A 133 -0.53 13.43 11.74
N PHE A 134 -1.45 13.00 10.88
CA PHE A 134 -2.54 13.85 10.38
C PHE A 134 -3.36 14.41 11.55
N ILE A 135 -3.87 13.54 12.42
CA ILE A 135 -4.66 13.95 13.59
C ILE A 135 -3.85 14.86 14.52
N GLY A 136 -2.59 14.50 14.79
CA GLY A 136 -1.71 15.27 15.66
C GLY A 136 -1.46 16.69 15.14
N PHE A 137 -1.09 16.83 13.86
CA PHE A 137 -0.85 18.14 13.25
C PHE A 137 -2.11 18.99 13.14
N THR A 138 -3.25 18.38 12.80
CA THR A 138 -4.55 19.09 12.80
C THR A 138 -4.90 19.59 14.20
N THR A 139 -4.67 18.78 15.24
CA THR A 139 -4.94 19.18 16.63
C THR A 139 -4.04 20.33 17.06
N CYS A 140 -2.73 20.28 16.75
CA CYS A 140 -1.80 21.39 17.02
C CYS A 140 -2.21 22.68 16.31
N TYR A 141 -2.62 22.60 15.05
CA TYR A 141 -3.09 23.77 14.30
C TYR A 141 -4.33 24.40 14.93
N LEU A 142 -5.33 23.59 15.29
CA LEU A 142 -6.58 24.08 15.89
C LEU A 142 -6.38 24.66 17.29
N PHE A 143 -5.41 24.16 18.06
CA PHE A 143 -5.16 24.64 19.42
C PHE A 143 -4.34 25.95 19.45
N LEU A 144 -3.48 26.17 18.46
CA LEU A 144 -2.60 27.34 18.42
C LEU A 144 -3.23 28.54 17.68
N MET A 145 -4.35 28.34 16.97
CA MET A 145 -5.06 29.35 16.17
C MET A 145 -5.97 30.20 17.05
#